data_AF-A0A0K1P5V7-F1
#
_entry.id   AF-A0A0K1P5V7-F1
#
_cell.length_a   1.000
_cell.length_b   1.000
_cell.length_c   1.000
_cell.angle_alpha   90.00
_cell.angle_beta   90.00
_cell.angle_gamma   90.00
#
_symmetry.space_group_name_H-M   'P 1'
#
loop_
_entity.id
_entity.type
_entity.pdbx_description
1 polymer ?
#
loop_
_entity_poly.entity_id
_entity_poly.type
_entity_poly.pdbx_seq_one_letter_code
_entity_poly.pdbx_strand_id
1 'polypeptide(L)'
;MRIIPHELFIYTPDNSLTALRKEFGMYDYCLNINPKNKAMQPFLDLGRNYFNENLIKWIEEMEKRGHYVNSFHKVYFENITYTKTETDIFLLLECIIQWDLKQFSPYNINLTWYDLAIHILKKTNYKNLNINDYNNLSEFYKTNYMALDNKGKLKPKLLELIKVIDYFKHYLDSKY
;
A
#
# COMPACT_ATOMS: atom_id res chain seq x y z
N MET A 1 7.70 -7.77 2.40
CA MET A 1 7.09 -6.46 2.11
C MET A 1 5.61 -6.68 2.41
N ARG A 2 4.68 -5.82 2.00
CA ARG A 2 3.30 -6.25 1.83
C ARG A 2 2.82 -5.78 0.48
N ILE A 3 1.61 -6.14 0.13
CA ILE A 3 0.95 -5.64 -1.08
C ILE A 3 0.85 -4.13 -1.02
N ILE A 4 1.08 -3.52 -2.17
CA ILE A 4 1.03 -2.09 -2.37
C ILE A 4 -0.21 -1.84 -3.25
N PRO A 5 -1.05 -0.86 -2.91
CA PRO A 5 -2.10 -0.41 -3.80
C PRO A 5 -1.54 0.07 -5.13
N HIS A 6 -2.20 -0.28 -6.23
CA HIS A 6 -1.68 -0.01 -7.57
C HIS A 6 -1.47 1.48 -7.85
N GLU A 7 -2.22 2.34 -7.17
CA GLU A 7 -2.11 3.80 -7.23
C GLU A 7 -0.74 4.31 -6.78
N LEU A 8 -0.01 3.54 -5.97
CA LEU A 8 1.31 3.88 -5.46
C LEU A 8 2.46 3.30 -6.29
N PHE A 9 2.19 2.45 -7.29
CA PHE A 9 3.25 1.81 -8.07
C PHE A 9 4.17 2.82 -8.76
N ILE A 10 3.60 3.89 -9.33
CA ILE A 10 4.36 4.95 -10.00
C ILE A 10 5.36 5.67 -9.07
N TYR A 11 5.14 5.61 -7.76
CA TYR A 11 6.01 6.21 -6.74
C TYR A 11 6.90 5.18 -6.03
N THR A 12 6.73 3.90 -6.36
CA THR A 12 7.39 2.78 -5.69
C THR A 12 8.84 2.61 -6.12
N PRO A 13 9.85 2.54 -5.22
CA PRO A 13 11.22 2.20 -5.59
C PRO A 13 11.34 0.88 -6.34
N ASP A 14 12.29 0.79 -7.27
CA ASP A 14 12.48 -0.40 -8.12
C ASP A 14 12.70 -1.68 -7.29
N ASN A 15 13.50 -1.62 -6.24
CA ASN A 15 13.72 -2.78 -5.35
C ASN A 15 12.42 -3.25 -4.68
N SER A 16 11.50 -2.33 -4.38
CA SER A 16 10.21 -2.65 -3.79
C SER A 16 9.22 -3.14 -4.85
N LEU A 17 9.21 -2.52 -6.03
CA LEU A 17 8.35 -2.90 -7.15
C LEU A 17 8.67 -4.33 -7.63
N THR A 18 9.96 -4.64 -7.79
CA THR A 18 10.42 -5.97 -8.19
C THR A 18 10.16 -7.04 -7.12
N ALA A 19 10.16 -6.67 -5.84
CA ALA A 19 9.87 -7.57 -4.73
C ALA A 19 8.39 -7.98 -4.64
N LEU A 20 7.46 -7.16 -5.16
CA LEU A 20 6.01 -7.44 -5.15
C LEU A 20 5.62 -8.77 -5.78
N ARG A 21 6.44 -9.30 -6.69
CA ARG A 21 6.24 -10.64 -7.29
C ARG A 21 5.91 -11.71 -6.23
N LYS A 22 6.60 -11.68 -5.08
CA LYS A 22 6.37 -12.63 -3.99
C LYS A 22 5.09 -12.32 -3.21
N GLU A 23 4.74 -11.05 -3.13
CA GLU A 23 3.59 -10.54 -2.38
C GLU A 23 2.26 -10.90 -3.07
N PHE A 24 2.24 -11.04 -4.41
CA PHE A 24 1.06 -11.58 -5.12
C PHE A 24 0.74 -13.03 -4.75
N GLY A 25 1.76 -13.88 -4.59
CA GLY A 25 1.55 -15.24 -4.07
C GLY A 25 0.98 -15.24 -2.65
N MET A 26 1.42 -14.30 -1.82
CA MET A 26 0.86 -14.12 -0.47
C MET A 26 -0.58 -13.58 -0.49
N TYR A 27 -0.93 -12.69 -1.44
CA TYR A 27 -2.32 -12.25 -1.64
C TYR A 27 -3.20 -13.45 -1.96
N ASP A 28 -2.81 -14.22 -2.97
CA ASP A 28 -3.59 -15.35 -3.44
C ASP A 28 -3.79 -16.40 -2.33
N TYR A 29 -2.73 -16.67 -1.57
CA TYR A 29 -2.82 -17.48 -0.36
C TYR A 29 -3.82 -16.92 0.66
N CYS A 30 -3.80 -15.62 0.94
CA CYS A 30 -4.74 -15.03 1.90
C CYS A 30 -6.18 -15.03 1.38
N LEU A 31 -6.41 -14.81 0.08
CA LEU A 31 -7.75 -14.90 -0.52
C LEU A 31 -8.36 -16.29 -0.37
N ASN A 32 -7.56 -17.34 -0.58
CA ASN A 32 -8.08 -18.71 -0.66
C ASN A 32 -7.99 -19.48 0.66
N ILE A 33 -6.91 -19.28 1.43
CA ILE A 33 -6.55 -20.13 2.58
C ILE A 33 -6.60 -19.37 3.91
N ASN A 34 -6.21 -18.10 3.93
CA ASN A 34 -6.21 -17.28 5.14
C ASN A 34 -7.03 -15.98 5.00
N PRO A 35 -8.36 -16.08 4.79
CA PRO A 35 -9.21 -14.93 4.48
C PRO A 35 -9.43 -13.98 5.66
N LYS A 36 -8.99 -14.37 6.87
CA LYS A 36 -9.11 -13.59 8.11
C LYS A 36 -7.80 -12.89 8.50
N ASN A 37 -6.87 -12.76 7.55
CA ASN A 37 -5.59 -12.10 7.82
C ASN A 37 -5.81 -10.60 8.06
N LYS A 38 -5.74 -10.20 9.33
CA LYS A 38 -5.97 -8.82 9.79
C LYS A 38 -5.05 -7.77 9.16
N ALA A 39 -3.84 -8.16 8.75
CA ALA A 39 -2.88 -7.25 8.11
C ALA A 39 -3.18 -7.02 6.62
N MET A 40 -4.01 -7.88 6.04
CA MET A 40 -4.40 -7.86 4.62
C MET A 40 -5.87 -7.55 4.41
N GLN A 41 -6.67 -7.50 5.49
CA GLN A 41 -8.14 -7.50 5.42
C GLN A 41 -8.72 -6.48 4.42
N PRO A 42 -8.30 -5.21 4.40
CA PRO A 42 -8.79 -4.25 3.40
C PRO A 42 -8.57 -4.66 1.94
N PHE A 43 -7.47 -5.36 1.63
CA PHE A 43 -7.26 -5.93 0.29
C PHE A 43 -8.15 -7.16 0.07
N LEU A 44 -8.33 -7.99 1.08
CA LEU A 44 -9.17 -9.18 0.99
C LEU A 44 -10.64 -8.83 0.79
N ASP A 45 -11.11 -7.73 1.40
CA ASP A 45 -12.47 -7.22 1.26
C ASP A 45 -12.78 -6.77 -0.18
N LEU A 46 -11.77 -6.29 -0.92
CA LEU A 46 -11.87 -5.97 -2.35
C LEU A 46 -11.78 -7.23 -3.26
N GLY A 47 -11.40 -8.36 -2.67
CA GLY A 47 -11.50 -9.68 -3.28
C GLY A 47 -10.62 -9.92 -4.51
N ARG A 48 -11.00 -10.96 -5.28
CA ARG A 48 -10.26 -11.41 -6.47
C ARG A 48 -10.19 -10.35 -7.57
N ASN A 49 -11.22 -9.51 -7.69
CA ASN A 49 -11.26 -8.46 -8.70
C ASN A 49 -10.10 -7.46 -8.51
N TYR A 50 -9.90 -6.99 -7.28
CA TYR A 50 -8.79 -6.09 -6.97
C TYR A 50 -7.42 -6.77 -7.07
N PHE A 51 -7.32 -8.05 -6.70
CA PHE A 51 -6.10 -8.82 -6.95
C PHE A 51 -5.69 -8.81 -8.43
N ASN A 52 -6.64 -9.07 -9.33
CA ASN A 52 -6.41 -9.07 -10.78
C ASN A 52 -6.01 -7.67 -11.28
N GLU A 53 -6.75 -6.64 -10.87
CA GLU A 53 -6.44 -5.24 -11.17
C GLU A 53 -5.01 -4.88 -10.74
N ASN A 54 -4.68 -5.19 -9.48
CA ASN A 54 -3.39 -4.86 -8.90
C ASN A 54 -2.23 -5.57 -9.59
N LEU A 55 -2.44 -6.83 -10.01
CA LEU A 55 -1.44 -7.59 -10.76
C LEU A 55 -1.22 -7.03 -12.16
N ILE A 56 -2.29 -6.68 -12.89
CA ILE A 56 -2.20 -6.05 -14.21
C ILE A 56 -1.45 -4.72 -14.12
N LYS A 57 -1.84 -3.86 -13.17
CA LYS A 57 -1.19 -2.57 -12.96
C LYS A 57 0.29 -2.69 -12.58
N TRP A 58 0.65 -3.74 -11.85
CA TRP A 58 2.04 -4.01 -11.53
C TRP A 58 2.86 -4.39 -12.77
N ILE A 59 2.30 -5.24 -13.64
CA ILE A 59 2.96 -5.63 -14.90
C ILE A 59 3.14 -4.42 -15.81
N GLU A 60 2.10 -3.61 -15.98
CA GLU A 60 2.15 -2.37 -16.75
C GLU A 60 3.30 -1.46 -16.27
N GLU A 61 3.43 -1.25 -14.96
CA GLU A 61 4.49 -0.39 -14.41
C GLU A 61 5.88 -1.04 -14.49
N MET A 62 5.98 -2.36 -14.31
CA MET A 62 7.25 -3.10 -14.48
C MET A 62 7.77 -3.00 -15.92
N GLU A 63 6.92 -3.24 -16.91
CA GLU A 63 7.29 -3.16 -18.32
C GLU A 63 7.65 -1.73 -18.74
N LYS A 64 6.87 -0.74 -18.29
CA LYS A 64 7.16 0.69 -18.51
C LYS A 64 8.54 1.10 -17.98
N ARG A 65 9.03 0.47 -16.91
CA ARG A 65 10.36 0.72 -16.33
C ARG A 65 11.46 -0.19 -16.86
N GLY A 66 11.16 -1.07 -17.82
CA GLY A 66 12.12 -2.01 -18.39
C GLY A 66 12.52 -3.14 -17.43
N HIS A 67 11.71 -3.43 -16.40
CA HIS A 67 11.96 -4.53 -15.48
C HIS A 67 11.44 -5.86 -16.03
N TYR A 68 12.11 -6.94 -15.66
CA TYR A 68 11.71 -8.28 -16.08
C TYR A 68 10.42 -8.74 -15.38
N VAL A 69 9.45 -9.18 -16.19
CA VAL A 69 8.25 -9.92 -15.77
C VAL A 69 8.36 -11.34 -16.31
N ASN A 70 8.23 -12.33 -15.43
CA ASN A 70 8.38 -13.74 -15.84
C ASN A 70 7.16 -14.24 -16.64
N SER A 71 7.36 -15.33 -17.37
CA SER A 71 6.34 -15.96 -18.21
C SER A 71 5.07 -16.33 -17.45
N PHE A 72 5.18 -16.81 -16.20
CA PHE A 72 4.01 -17.14 -15.38
C PHE A 72 3.08 -15.93 -15.17
N HIS A 73 3.62 -14.78 -14.75
CA HIS A 73 2.80 -13.59 -14.52
C HIS A 73 2.27 -13.00 -15.84
N LYS A 74 3.03 -13.11 -16.95
CA LYS A 74 2.56 -12.70 -18.27
C LYS A 74 1.39 -13.55 -18.76
N VAL A 75 1.49 -14.87 -18.66
CA VAL A 75 0.39 -15.78 -19.01
C VAL A 75 -0.82 -15.52 -18.12
N TYR A 76 -0.62 -15.28 -16.82
CA TYR A 76 -1.73 -14.93 -15.95
C TYR A 76 -2.40 -13.63 -16.42
N PHE A 77 -1.63 -12.58 -16.68
CA PHE A 77 -2.07 -11.28 -17.21
C PHE A 77 -2.91 -11.40 -18.48
N GLU A 78 -2.48 -12.22 -19.44
CA GLU A 78 -3.18 -12.41 -20.72
C GLU A 78 -4.56 -13.06 -20.56
N ASN A 79 -4.83 -13.72 -19.43
CA ASN A 79 -6.04 -14.51 -19.21
C ASN A 79 -6.96 -13.96 -18.11
N ILE A 80 -6.63 -12.81 -17.52
CA ILE A 80 -7.47 -12.17 -16.49
C ILE A 80 -8.16 -10.91 -17.00
N THR A 81 -9.38 -10.72 -16.51
CA THR A 81 -10.11 -9.46 -16.62
C THR A 81 -10.42 -8.94 -15.21
N TYR A 82 -10.66 -7.64 -15.12
CA TYR A 82 -11.10 -6.97 -13.90
C TYR A 82 -12.02 -5.81 -14.25
N THR A 83 -12.81 -5.41 -13.26
CA THR A 83 -13.51 -4.14 -13.25
C THR A 83 -12.74 -3.18 -12.37
N LYS A 84 -12.64 -1.92 -12.77
CA LYS A 84 -11.91 -0.92 -11.99
C LYS A 84 -12.51 -0.79 -10.59
N THR A 85 -11.67 -0.87 -9.58
CA THR A 85 -12.06 -0.77 -8.17
C THR A 85 -11.45 0.48 -7.56
N GLU A 86 -12.16 1.11 -6.64
CA GLU A 86 -11.62 2.20 -5.85
C GLU A 86 -10.94 1.66 -4.58
N THR A 87 -9.68 2.03 -4.37
CA THR A 87 -8.98 1.74 -3.11
C THR A 87 -9.39 2.74 -2.04
N ASP A 88 -9.63 2.26 -0.82
CA ASP A 88 -9.86 3.11 0.34
C ASP A 88 -8.70 4.12 0.52
N ILE A 89 -9.05 5.40 0.67
CA ILE A 89 -8.07 6.49 0.77
C ILE A 89 -7.16 6.38 1.99
N PHE A 90 -7.66 5.84 3.11
CA PHE A 90 -6.87 5.63 4.32
C PHE A 90 -5.97 4.41 4.20
N LEU A 91 -6.32 3.43 3.36
CA LEU A 91 -5.39 2.36 2.98
C LEU A 91 -4.21 2.90 2.17
N LEU A 92 -4.45 3.85 1.27
CA LEU A 92 -3.37 4.56 0.56
C LEU A 92 -2.49 5.35 1.53
N LEU A 93 -3.11 6.12 2.43
CA LEU A 93 -2.42 6.93 3.44
C LEU A 93 -1.57 6.08 4.39
N GLU A 94 -2.10 4.94 4.84
CA GLU A 94 -1.38 4.01 5.69
C GLU A 94 -0.17 3.38 4.97
N CYS A 95 -0.31 3.03 3.69
CA CYS A 95 0.83 2.58 2.89
C CYS A 95 1.93 3.64 2.80
N ILE A 96 1.55 4.91 2.58
CA ILE A 96 2.49 6.03 2.53
C ILE A 96 3.23 6.18 3.86
N ILE A 97 2.51 6.26 4.98
CA ILE A 97 3.09 6.42 6.31
C ILE A 97 4.04 5.26 6.64
N GLN A 98 3.62 4.02 6.35
CA GLN A 98 4.46 2.86 6.61
C GLN A 98 5.80 2.95 5.86
N TRP A 99 5.79 3.49 4.66
CA TRP A 99 6.97 3.59 3.81
C TRP A 99 7.93 4.69 4.23
N ASP A 100 7.36 5.83 4.63
CA ASP A 100 8.10 6.93 5.20
C ASP A 100 8.81 6.50 6.49
N LEU A 101 8.10 5.81 7.39
CA LEU A 101 8.67 5.23 8.62
C LEU A 101 9.76 4.19 8.35
N LYS A 102 9.70 3.49 7.21
CA LYS A 102 10.73 2.54 6.77
C LYS A 102 11.86 3.20 5.98
N GLN A 103 11.83 4.53 5.83
CA GLN A 103 12.83 5.34 5.16
C GLN A 103 13.02 4.94 3.69
N PHE A 104 11.95 4.51 3.02
CA PHE A 104 11.95 4.42 1.56
C PHE A 104 11.83 5.84 0.99
N SER A 105 12.52 6.14 -0.11
CA SER A 105 12.30 7.39 -0.85
C SER A 105 11.36 7.12 -2.03
N PRO A 106 10.47 8.05 -2.41
CA PRO A 106 9.69 7.89 -3.63
C PRO A 106 10.56 7.74 -4.89
N TYR A 107 10.10 6.96 -5.86
CA TYR A 107 10.84 6.69 -7.08
C TYR A 107 10.82 7.88 -8.05
N ASN A 108 12.01 8.32 -8.46
CA ASN A 108 12.25 9.22 -9.59
C ASN A 108 11.35 10.47 -9.64
N ILE A 109 11.05 11.02 -8.45
CA ILE A 109 10.28 12.25 -8.28
C ILE A 109 10.93 13.11 -7.20
N ASN A 110 10.81 14.42 -7.34
CA ASN A 110 11.23 15.38 -6.32
C ASN A 110 10.08 15.69 -5.35
N LEU A 111 9.51 14.64 -4.74
CA LEU A 111 8.40 14.73 -3.78
C LEU A 111 8.70 13.87 -2.57
N THR A 112 8.25 14.30 -1.40
CA THR A 112 8.25 13.52 -0.16
C THR A 112 7.01 12.63 -0.05
N TRP A 113 7.02 11.67 0.87
CA TRP A 113 5.81 10.88 1.19
C TRP A 113 4.67 11.75 1.71
N TYR A 114 4.97 12.80 2.47
CA TYR A 114 3.98 13.78 2.90
C TYR A 114 3.35 14.52 1.71
N ASP A 115 4.15 14.93 0.72
CA ASP A 115 3.62 15.58 -0.49
C ASP A 115 2.69 14.64 -1.27
N LEU A 116 3.05 13.35 -1.35
CA LEU A 116 2.22 12.32 -1.97
C LEU A 116 0.93 12.07 -1.18
N ALA A 117 0.97 12.08 0.16
CA ALA A 117 -0.23 11.96 0.99
C ALA A 117 -1.22 13.11 0.72
N ILE A 118 -0.72 14.35 0.65
CA ILE A 118 -1.54 15.51 0.30
C ILE A 118 -2.14 15.37 -1.11
N HIS A 119 -1.31 14.98 -2.08
CA HIS A 119 -1.74 14.83 -3.47
C HIS A 119 -2.87 13.80 -3.61
N ILE A 120 -2.74 12.68 -2.91
CA ILE A 120 -3.74 11.61 -2.93
C ILE A 120 -5.05 12.05 -2.25
N LEU A 121 -4.98 12.69 -1.08
CA LEU A 121 -6.18 13.17 -0.37
C LEU A 121 -6.92 14.27 -1.15
N LYS A 122 -6.20 15.16 -1.84
CA LYS A 122 -6.82 16.18 -2.69
C LYS A 122 -7.61 15.59 -3.84
N LYS A 123 -7.16 14.48 -4.44
CA LYS A 123 -7.87 13.81 -5.55
C LYS A 123 -9.23 13.26 -5.13
N THR A 124 -9.42 12.96 -3.84
CA THR A 124 -10.67 12.43 -3.30
C THR A 124 -11.53 13.49 -2.61
N ASN A 125 -11.20 14.78 -2.77
CA ASN A 125 -11.80 15.90 -2.03
C ASN A 125 -11.78 15.70 -0.50
N TYR A 126 -10.85 14.89 0.00
CA TYR A 126 -10.70 14.68 1.43
C TYR A 126 -9.98 15.88 2.05
N LYS A 127 -10.33 16.17 3.31
CA LYS A 127 -9.92 17.37 4.07
C LYS A 127 -8.40 17.63 4.00
N ASN A 128 -8.00 18.89 4.14
CA ASN A 128 -6.58 19.27 4.09
C ASN A 128 -5.79 18.59 5.23
N LEU A 129 -4.84 17.73 4.85
CA LEU A 129 -3.84 17.15 5.75
C LEU A 129 -2.67 18.13 5.91
N ASN A 130 -2.39 18.55 7.14
CA ASN A 130 -1.17 19.31 7.44
C ASN A 130 -0.07 18.40 8.01
N ILE A 131 1.14 18.95 8.14
CA ILE A 131 2.31 18.19 8.59
C ILE A 131 2.18 17.69 10.03
N ASN A 132 1.49 18.43 10.90
CA ASN A 132 1.25 18.00 12.29
C ASN A 132 0.30 16.80 12.32
N ASP A 133 -0.76 16.81 11.52
CA ASP A 133 -1.67 15.67 11.40
C ASP A 133 -0.92 14.44 10.88
N TYR A 134 -0.14 14.60 9.80
CA TYR A 134 0.66 13.51 9.24
C TYR A 134 1.66 12.93 10.26
N ASN A 135 2.35 13.79 11.02
CA ASN A 135 3.27 13.36 12.08
C ASN A 135 2.54 12.62 13.21
N ASN A 136 1.34 13.06 13.60
CA ASN A 136 0.54 12.39 14.63
C ASN A 136 0.06 11.02 14.18
N LEU A 137 -0.42 10.89 12.93
CA LEU A 137 -0.78 9.60 12.34
C LEU A 137 0.43 8.66 12.24
N SER A 138 1.59 9.21 11.86
CA SER A 138 2.86 8.47 11.78
C SER A 138 3.32 7.97 13.13
N GLU A 139 3.26 8.80 14.17
CA GLU A 139 3.65 8.40 15.52
C GLU A 139 2.68 7.34 16.07
N PHE A 140 1.37 7.54 15.92
CA PHE A 140 0.39 6.50 16.27
C PHE A 140 0.70 5.16 15.60
N TYR A 141 0.94 5.17 14.29
CA TYR A 141 1.25 3.95 13.53
C TYR A 141 2.52 3.29 14.06
N LYS A 142 3.58 4.09 14.28
CA LYS A 142 4.87 3.64 14.76
C LYS A 142 4.77 3.02 16.17
N THR A 143 4.13 3.70 17.11
CA THR A 143 3.99 3.24 18.50
C THR A 143 3.21 1.92 18.58
N ASN A 144 2.14 1.77 17.79
CA ASN A 144 1.22 0.65 17.92
C ASN A 144 1.56 -0.55 17.05
N TYR A 145 2.16 -0.32 15.87
CA TYR A 145 2.28 -1.35 14.83
C TYR A 145 3.69 -1.54 14.29
N MET A 146 4.71 -0.86 14.84
CA MET A 146 6.10 -1.03 14.43
C MET A 146 6.98 -1.40 15.63
N ALA A 147 7.98 -2.25 15.39
CA ALA A 147 9.01 -2.59 16.35
C ALA A 147 10.37 -2.69 15.65
N LEU A 148 11.45 -2.39 16.37
CA LEU A 148 12.80 -2.61 15.86
C LEU A 148 13.08 -4.11 15.82
N ASP A 149 13.65 -4.58 14.71
CA ASP A 149 14.22 -5.91 14.63
C ASP A 149 15.63 -5.95 15.24
N ASN A 150 16.23 -7.14 15.30
CA ASN A 150 17.58 -7.34 15.84
C ASN A 150 18.68 -6.58 15.07
N LYS A 151 18.36 -5.98 13.91
CA LYS A 151 19.27 -5.16 13.10
C LYS A 151 18.96 -3.67 13.22
N GLY A 152 18.08 -3.27 14.15
CA GLY A 152 17.67 -1.89 14.35
C GLY A 152 16.76 -1.35 13.24
N LYS A 153 16.13 -2.21 12.42
CA LYS A 153 15.20 -1.78 11.37
C LYS A 153 13.75 -1.89 11.85
N LEU A 154 12.95 -0.86 11.61
CA LEU A 154 11.52 -0.90 11.92
C LEU A 154 10.80 -1.93 11.03
N LYS A 155 10.09 -2.86 11.67
CA LYS A 155 9.23 -3.85 11.03
C LYS A 155 7.82 -3.79 11.62
N PRO A 156 6.79 -4.07 10.80
CA PRO A 156 5.43 -4.19 11.30
C PRO A 156 5.33 -5.31 12.35
N LYS A 157 4.56 -5.07 13.42
CA LYS A 157 4.23 -6.02 14.48
C LYS A 157 2.72 -6.09 14.63
N LEU A 158 2.15 -7.29 14.50
CA LEU A 158 0.72 -7.57 14.73
C LEU A 158 -0.22 -6.52 14.12
N LEU A 159 -0.01 -6.19 12.85
CA LEU A 159 -0.77 -5.16 12.14
C LEU A 159 -2.25 -5.57 12.01
N GLU A 160 -3.14 -4.68 12.48
CA GLU A 160 -4.59 -4.80 12.32
C GLU A 160 -5.07 -3.64 11.45
N LEU A 161 -5.14 -3.86 10.13
CA LEU A 161 -5.23 -2.75 9.17
C LEU A 161 -6.54 -1.97 9.27
N ILE A 162 -7.64 -2.67 9.60
CA ILE A 162 -8.95 -2.05 9.87
C ILE A 162 -8.85 -1.04 11.01
N LYS A 163 -8.17 -1.39 12.12
CA LYS A 163 -8.00 -0.47 13.26
C LYS A 163 -7.19 0.77 12.90
N VAL A 164 -6.19 0.61 12.03
CA VAL A 164 -5.39 1.75 11.54
C VAL A 164 -6.25 2.67 10.69
N ILE A 165 -6.99 2.11 9.73
CA ILE A 165 -7.90 2.86 8.85
C ILE A 165 -8.95 3.59 9.68
N ASP A 166 -9.58 2.90 10.63
CA ASP A 166 -10.59 3.50 11.52
C ASP A 166 -10.01 4.66 12.34
N TYR A 167 -8.81 4.48 12.91
CA TYR A 167 -8.14 5.56 13.65
C TYR A 167 -7.80 6.75 12.75
N PHE A 168 -7.25 6.51 11.55
CA PHE A 168 -6.89 7.57 10.60
C PHE A 168 -8.14 8.37 10.21
N LYS A 169 -9.23 7.67 9.90
CA LYS A 169 -10.52 8.27 9.57
C LYS A 169 -11.04 9.11 10.72
N HIS A 170 -11.17 8.54 11.92
CA HIS A 170 -11.67 9.25 13.10
C HIS A 170 -10.81 10.46 13.48
N TYR A 171 -9.48 10.32 13.43
CA TYR A 171 -8.56 11.40 13.75
C TYR A 171 -8.78 12.58 12.80
N LEU A 172 -8.76 12.34 11.49
CA LEU A 172 -8.92 13.41 10.50
C LEU A 172 -10.35 13.96 10.48
N ASP A 173 -11.35 13.14 10.80
CA ASP A 173 -12.72 13.61 10.92
C ASP A 173 -12.95 14.52 12.11
N SER A 174 -12.37 14.22 13.27
CA SER A 174 -12.52 15.01 14.50
C SER A 174 -11.91 16.42 14.45
N LYS A 175 -11.09 16.72 13.44
CA LYS A 175 -10.42 18.02 13.28
C LYS A 175 -11.31 19.08 12.62
N TYR A 176 -12.52 18.71 12.20
CA TYR A 176 -13.44 19.53 11.42
C TYR A 176 -14.90 19.21 11.78
#